data_AF-A0A8J8JSD5-F1
#
_entry.id   AF-A0A8J8JSD5-F1
#
_cell.length_a   1.000
_cell.length_b   1.000
_cell.length_c   1.000
_cell.angle_alpha   90.00
_cell.angle_beta   90.00
_cell.angle_gamma   90.00
#
_symmetry.space_group_name_H-M   'P 1'
#
loop_
_entity.id
_entity.type
_entity.pdbx_description
1 polymer ?
#
loop_
_entity_poly.entity_id
_entity_poly.type
_entity_poly.pdbx_seq_one_letter_code
_entity_poly.pdbx_strand_id
1 'polypeptide(L)'
;MEETNKLILIGNGFDLAHGLKTSYKDYLDWYLSKAFQQSISNNKYNDSLIEIDNIFIGMNIHYTTLPKTMEEVLNFFKGNSPQKIKYNSPFFQSIINSLKSKNWVDIEYYYYKQLKQYFFSETSYNNKIKMVRELNNQFNCIINELSEYIKYVNSTIKDVSPLEIKQGSKNLSIAFERAKKGQEIKFLNFNYTETLVAKKYAKEDDIIYIHGRAADLINNPIIFGYGDESDPVYQNIEDSGENIYLEHIKSFGYFQTENYHKVLNYIDSAPFTAFIVGHSCGLSDRILLNEIFEHPNCKAIEIFFYETKSGTNNFRDITFEISRHFKPNNKNMMRRKVGHKNIKNIIPQNPNV
;
A
#
# COMPACT_ATOMS: atom_id res chain seq x y z
N MET A 1 -6.64 33.05 -7.70
CA MET A 1 -6.23 32.16 -6.60
C MET A 1 -4.75 32.44 -6.35
N GLU A 2 -4.33 32.61 -5.10
CA GLU A 2 -2.89 32.66 -4.78
C GLU A 2 -2.22 31.41 -5.36
N GLU A 3 -1.07 31.62 -6.00
CA GLU A 3 -0.37 30.59 -6.75
C GLU A 3 0.51 29.79 -5.81
N THR A 4 0.33 28.48 -5.79
CA THR A 4 0.91 27.58 -4.80
C THR A 4 1.82 26.53 -5.44
N ASN A 5 2.80 26.03 -4.70
CA ASN A 5 3.58 24.86 -5.08
C ASN A 5 2.69 23.60 -5.17
N LYS A 6 3.18 22.51 -5.77
CA LYS A 6 2.38 21.28 -5.95
C LYS A 6 2.98 20.12 -5.16
N LEU A 7 2.20 19.52 -4.27
CA LEU A 7 2.55 18.24 -3.64
C LEU A 7 1.67 17.15 -4.24
N ILE A 8 2.24 16.24 -5.03
CA ILE A 8 1.48 15.13 -5.63
C ILE A 8 1.67 13.87 -4.81
N LEU A 9 0.59 13.37 -4.21
CA LEU A 9 0.54 12.12 -3.48
C LEU A 9 0.24 11.00 -4.47
N ILE A 10 1.25 10.18 -4.74
CA ILE A 10 1.15 9.05 -5.67
C ILE A 10 0.91 7.79 -4.86
N GLY A 11 -0.19 7.09 -5.14
CA GLY A 11 -0.48 5.80 -4.52
C GLY A 11 -0.84 4.72 -5.53
N ASN A 12 -1.27 3.56 -5.04
CA ASN A 12 -1.29 2.33 -5.83
C ASN A 12 -2.22 2.38 -7.05
N GLY A 13 -3.29 3.18 -6.99
CA GLY A 13 -4.19 3.43 -8.12
C GLY A 13 -3.49 4.05 -9.34
N PHE A 14 -2.35 4.72 -9.15
CA PHE A 14 -1.52 5.21 -10.26
C PHE A 14 -0.83 4.07 -11.00
N ASP A 15 -0.25 3.10 -10.28
CA ASP A 15 0.37 1.92 -10.87
C ASP A 15 -0.67 1.02 -11.54
N LEU A 16 -1.82 0.81 -10.89
CA LEU A 16 -2.94 0.06 -11.46
C LEU A 16 -3.45 0.70 -12.76
N ALA A 17 -3.49 2.03 -12.84
CA ALA A 17 -3.87 2.72 -14.07
C ALA A 17 -2.92 2.44 -15.26
N HIS A 18 -1.64 2.17 -14.99
CA HIS A 18 -0.68 1.71 -16.01
C HIS A 18 -0.89 0.25 -16.41
N GLY A 19 -1.65 -0.52 -15.64
CA GLY A 19 -1.83 -1.96 -15.80
C GLY A 19 -0.80 -2.80 -15.05
N LEU A 20 -0.06 -2.19 -14.12
CA LEU A 20 0.86 -2.93 -13.26
C LEU A 20 0.07 -3.78 -12.27
N LYS A 21 0.61 -4.96 -12.00
CA LYS A 21 0.06 -5.93 -11.03
C LYS A 21 0.56 -5.55 -9.64
N THR A 22 -0.06 -4.55 -9.03
CA THR A 22 0.39 -4.01 -7.73
C THR A 22 -0.69 -4.10 -6.65
N SER A 23 -1.81 -4.76 -6.90
CA SER A 23 -2.79 -5.01 -5.84
C SER A 23 -2.29 -6.08 -4.86
N TYR A 24 -2.82 -6.08 -3.63
CA TYR A 24 -2.55 -7.17 -2.69
C TYR A 24 -3.02 -8.53 -3.20
N LYS A 25 -4.04 -8.57 -4.07
CA LYS A 25 -4.47 -9.79 -4.74
C LYS A 25 -3.37 -10.30 -5.68
N ASP A 26 -2.77 -9.42 -6.47
CA ASP A 26 -1.71 -9.81 -7.40
C ASP A 26 -0.47 -10.33 -6.66
N TYR A 27 -0.12 -9.69 -5.53
CA TYR A 27 0.91 -10.19 -4.61
C TYR A 27 0.61 -11.61 -4.13
N LEU A 28 -0.62 -11.89 -3.67
CA LEU A 28 -0.98 -13.21 -3.15
C LEU A 28 -1.12 -14.27 -4.24
N ASP A 29 -1.57 -13.89 -5.44
CA ASP A 29 -1.53 -14.74 -6.62
C ASP A 29 -0.08 -15.17 -6.91
N TRP A 30 0.88 -14.23 -6.89
CA TRP A 30 2.30 -14.53 -7.07
C TRP A 30 2.86 -15.39 -5.94
N TYR A 31 2.63 -15.01 -4.68
CA TYR A 31 3.19 -15.69 -3.51
C TYR A 31 2.74 -17.15 -3.44
N LEU A 32 1.44 -17.43 -3.60
CA LEU A 32 0.92 -18.80 -3.55
C LEU A 32 1.35 -19.63 -4.77
N SER A 33 1.46 -19.02 -5.95
CA SER A 33 1.97 -19.71 -7.14
C SER A 33 3.45 -20.08 -6.98
N LYS A 34 4.26 -19.17 -6.42
CA LYS A 34 5.67 -19.42 -6.06
C LYS A 34 5.78 -20.54 -5.03
N ALA A 35 5.03 -20.47 -3.93
CA ALA A 35 5.03 -21.49 -2.88
C ALA A 35 4.64 -22.87 -3.43
N PHE A 36 3.60 -22.92 -4.28
CA PHE A 36 3.18 -24.13 -4.98
C PHE A 36 4.29 -24.70 -5.85
N GLN A 37 4.91 -23.89 -6.72
CA GLN A 37 5.98 -24.33 -7.60
C GLN A 37 7.18 -24.88 -6.79
N GLN A 38 7.56 -24.20 -5.71
CA GLN A 38 8.64 -24.68 -4.83
C GLN A 38 8.28 -25.98 -4.12
N SER A 39 7.02 -26.15 -3.71
CA SER A 39 6.57 -27.42 -3.11
C SER A 39 6.65 -28.59 -4.10
N ILE A 40 6.43 -28.34 -5.40
CA ILE A 40 6.63 -29.35 -6.44
C ILE A 40 8.12 -29.67 -6.61
N SER A 41 8.96 -28.64 -6.74
CA SER A 41 10.40 -28.83 -6.97
C SER A 41 11.14 -29.47 -5.80
N ASN A 42 10.77 -29.12 -4.56
CA ASN A 42 11.49 -29.51 -3.35
C ASN A 42 10.75 -30.55 -2.50
N ASN A 43 9.63 -31.07 -2.98
CA ASN A 43 8.67 -31.92 -2.25
C ASN A 43 8.02 -31.26 -1.01
N LYS A 44 8.39 -30.03 -0.67
CA LYS A 44 7.79 -29.24 0.41
C LYS A 44 8.04 -27.75 0.22
N TYR A 45 7.17 -26.93 0.79
CA TYR A 45 7.39 -25.50 1.01
C TYR A 45 7.01 -25.18 2.45
N ASN A 46 7.81 -24.37 3.15
CA ASN A 46 7.53 -23.97 4.52
C ASN A 46 8.15 -22.60 4.80
N ASP A 47 7.34 -21.70 5.32
CA ASP A 47 7.75 -20.40 5.85
C ASP A 47 6.90 -20.02 7.09
N SER A 48 7.00 -18.77 7.54
CA SER A 48 6.24 -18.32 8.72
C SER A 48 4.72 -18.25 8.47
N LEU A 49 4.27 -18.29 7.22
CA LEU A 49 2.87 -18.09 6.83
C LEU A 49 2.16 -19.41 6.54
N ILE A 50 2.78 -20.29 5.74
CA ILE A 50 2.19 -21.57 5.31
C ILE A 50 3.22 -22.71 5.23
N GLU A 51 2.69 -23.92 5.29
CA GLU A 51 3.39 -25.17 5.03
C GLU A 51 2.62 -25.97 3.97
N ILE A 52 3.34 -26.51 3.00
CA ILE A 52 2.81 -27.34 1.91
C ILE A 52 3.70 -28.57 1.78
N ASP A 53 3.16 -29.74 2.11
CA ASP A 53 3.83 -31.02 1.86
C ASP A 53 3.33 -31.61 0.54
N ASN A 54 4.26 -31.86 -0.39
CA ASN A 54 3.94 -32.53 -1.64
C ASN A 54 4.16 -34.04 -1.50
N ILE A 55 3.07 -34.73 -1.13
CA ILE A 55 3.04 -36.17 -0.91
C ILE A 55 3.14 -36.98 -2.23
N PHE A 56 2.91 -36.34 -3.39
CA PHE A 56 2.99 -36.99 -4.70
C PHE A 56 4.41 -36.89 -5.28
N ILE A 57 5.32 -37.65 -4.66
CA ILE A 57 6.71 -37.81 -5.12
C ILE A 57 6.69 -38.36 -6.57
N GLY A 58 7.25 -37.60 -7.51
CA GLY A 58 7.43 -38.05 -8.91
C GLY A 58 6.31 -37.69 -9.90
N MET A 59 5.27 -36.95 -9.50
CA MET A 59 4.17 -36.53 -10.40
C MET A 59 4.40 -35.20 -11.14
N ASN A 60 5.65 -34.84 -11.49
CA ASN A 60 5.91 -33.73 -12.43
C ASN A 60 5.12 -33.88 -13.75
N ILE A 61 4.72 -35.11 -14.08
CA ILE A 61 4.04 -35.54 -15.31
C ILE A 61 2.55 -35.11 -15.36
N HIS A 62 1.92 -34.76 -14.24
CA HIS A 62 0.50 -34.35 -14.22
C HIS A 62 0.26 -32.83 -14.31
N TYR A 63 1.29 -32.00 -14.22
CA TYR A 63 1.14 -30.55 -14.24
C TYR A 63 1.40 -30.01 -15.65
N THR A 64 0.42 -30.15 -16.55
CA THR A 64 0.52 -29.57 -17.90
C THR A 64 0.57 -28.04 -17.87
N THR A 65 0.01 -27.42 -16.82
CA THR A 65 0.08 -25.99 -16.54
C THR A 65 0.14 -25.72 -15.04
N LEU A 66 1.11 -24.93 -14.59
CA LEU A 66 1.19 -24.48 -13.19
C LEU A 66 0.09 -23.44 -12.90
N PRO A 67 -0.54 -23.50 -11.71
CA PRO A 67 -1.50 -22.49 -11.28
C PRO A 67 -0.81 -21.12 -11.18
N LYS A 68 -1.50 -20.07 -11.63
CA LYS A 68 -1.01 -18.68 -11.66
C LYS A 68 -1.78 -17.76 -10.72
N THR A 69 -2.87 -18.24 -10.15
CA THR A 69 -3.72 -17.48 -9.23
C THR A 69 -3.86 -18.21 -7.90
N MET A 70 -4.08 -17.44 -6.83
CA MET A 70 -4.44 -17.94 -5.51
C MET A 70 -5.62 -18.91 -5.60
N GLU A 71 -6.63 -18.61 -6.41
CA GLU A 71 -7.83 -19.44 -6.53
C GLU A 71 -7.50 -20.80 -7.16
N GLU A 72 -6.69 -20.84 -8.21
CA GLU A 72 -6.23 -22.09 -8.83
C GLU A 72 -5.41 -22.93 -7.85
N VAL A 73 -4.47 -22.32 -7.13
CA VAL A 73 -3.66 -23.01 -6.11
C VAL A 73 -4.57 -23.61 -5.03
N LEU A 74 -5.52 -22.83 -4.51
CA LEU A 74 -6.41 -23.30 -3.45
C LEU A 74 -7.39 -24.38 -3.92
N ASN A 75 -7.92 -24.27 -5.14
CA ASN A 75 -8.81 -25.28 -5.72
C ASN A 75 -8.07 -26.59 -5.98
N PHE A 76 -6.78 -26.51 -6.36
CA PHE A 76 -5.92 -27.69 -6.48
C PHE A 76 -5.85 -28.47 -5.17
N PHE A 77 -5.55 -27.82 -4.04
CA PHE A 77 -5.46 -28.52 -2.74
C PHE A 77 -6.82 -28.95 -2.18
N LYS A 78 -7.93 -28.32 -2.56
CA LYS A 78 -9.27 -28.82 -2.20
C LYS A 78 -9.60 -30.14 -2.90
N GLY A 79 -9.16 -30.31 -4.15
CA GLY A 79 -9.48 -31.49 -4.97
C GLY A 79 -8.60 -32.73 -4.70
N ASN A 80 -7.44 -32.55 -4.05
CA ASN A 80 -6.41 -33.59 -3.95
C ASN A 80 -6.13 -34.02 -2.50
N SER A 81 -7.02 -34.83 -1.91
CA SER A 81 -6.73 -35.49 -0.62
C SER A 81 -5.66 -36.58 -0.84
N PRO A 82 -4.50 -36.58 -0.13
CA PRO A 82 -4.27 -36.00 1.19
C PRO A 82 -3.51 -34.66 1.27
N GLN A 83 -3.19 -33.99 0.16
CA GLN A 83 -2.40 -32.74 0.19
C GLN A 83 -3.22 -31.54 0.65
N LYS A 84 -2.70 -30.75 1.60
CA LYS A 84 -3.35 -29.55 2.10
C LYS A 84 -2.32 -28.45 2.37
N ILE A 85 -2.73 -27.20 2.15
CA ILE A 85 -2.02 -26.04 2.69
C ILE A 85 -2.34 -25.95 4.18
N LYS A 86 -1.32 -26.04 5.02
CA LYS A 86 -1.41 -25.72 6.43
C LYS A 86 -1.04 -24.26 6.64
N TYR A 87 -1.90 -23.53 7.31
CA TYR A 87 -1.64 -22.13 7.67
C TYR A 87 -0.93 -22.11 9.02
N ASN A 88 0.30 -21.61 9.06
CA ASN A 88 1.07 -21.42 10.29
C ASN A 88 0.58 -20.19 11.06
N SER A 89 -0.23 -19.34 10.41
CA SER A 89 -0.67 -18.05 10.90
C SER A 89 -2.20 -17.88 10.80
N PRO A 90 -2.93 -17.73 11.93
CA PRO A 90 -4.33 -17.31 11.92
C PRO A 90 -4.52 -15.94 11.25
N PHE A 91 -3.53 -15.06 11.38
CA PHE A 91 -3.45 -13.77 10.71
C PHE A 91 -3.49 -13.91 9.19
N PHE A 92 -2.56 -14.70 8.63
CA PHE A 92 -2.49 -14.92 7.18
C PHE A 92 -3.73 -15.63 6.65
N GLN A 93 -4.25 -16.61 7.39
CA GLN A 93 -5.50 -17.26 7.02
C GLN A 93 -6.67 -16.26 6.93
N SER A 94 -6.73 -15.28 7.84
CA SER A 94 -7.74 -14.23 7.82
C SER A 94 -7.64 -13.32 6.58
N ILE A 95 -6.42 -13.03 6.11
CA ILE A 95 -6.16 -12.27 4.88
C ILE A 95 -6.72 -13.02 3.67
N ILE A 96 -6.37 -14.30 3.53
CA ILE A 96 -6.84 -15.16 2.43
C ILE A 96 -8.36 -15.26 2.42
N ASN A 97 -8.98 -15.41 3.59
CA ASN A 97 -10.44 -15.49 3.71
C ASN A 97 -11.14 -14.15 3.41
N SER A 98 -10.53 -13.01 3.78
CA SER A 98 -11.05 -11.68 3.42
C SER A 98 -11.09 -11.49 1.91
N LEU A 99 -10.01 -11.84 1.21
CA LEU A 99 -9.95 -11.69 -0.24
C LEU A 99 -10.97 -12.57 -0.96
N LYS A 100 -11.17 -13.82 -0.51
CA LYS A 100 -12.20 -14.71 -1.07
C LYS A 100 -13.61 -14.14 -0.95
N SER A 101 -13.91 -13.46 0.16
CA SER A 101 -15.26 -12.99 0.47
C SER A 101 -15.56 -11.59 -0.04
N LYS A 102 -14.56 -10.71 -0.07
CA LYS A 102 -14.72 -9.27 -0.36
C LYS A 102 -13.95 -8.78 -1.58
N ASN A 103 -13.10 -9.62 -2.17
CA ASN A 103 -12.17 -9.27 -3.25
C ASN A 103 -11.25 -8.07 -2.93
N TRP A 104 -11.08 -7.76 -1.63
CA TRP A 104 -10.22 -6.68 -1.15
C TRP A 104 -9.70 -6.99 0.26
N VAL A 105 -8.51 -6.49 0.57
CA VAL A 105 -7.89 -6.59 1.90
C VAL A 105 -7.01 -5.38 2.15
N ASP A 106 -6.90 -4.98 3.41
CA ASP A 106 -5.91 -4.03 3.91
C ASP A 106 -5.05 -4.75 4.95
N ILE A 107 -3.90 -5.23 4.52
CA ILE A 107 -3.04 -6.10 5.34
C ILE A 107 -2.58 -5.37 6.62
N GLU A 108 -2.27 -4.08 6.52
CA GLU A 108 -1.84 -3.23 7.65
C GLU A 108 -2.96 -3.11 8.70
N TYR A 109 -4.20 -2.88 8.25
CA TYR A 109 -5.36 -2.88 9.14
C TYR A 109 -5.59 -4.23 9.83
N TYR A 110 -5.48 -5.34 9.10
CA TYR A 110 -5.66 -6.68 9.67
C TYR A 110 -4.58 -7.01 10.70
N TYR A 111 -3.33 -6.61 10.44
CA TYR A 111 -2.23 -6.75 11.40
C TYR A 111 -2.54 -5.99 12.69
N TYR A 112 -2.88 -4.70 12.58
CA TYR A 112 -3.17 -3.90 13.77
C TYR A 112 -4.40 -4.41 14.52
N LYS A 113 -5.44 -4.84 13.81
CA LYS A 113 -6.63 -5.45 14.42
C LYS A 113 -6.24 -6.68 15.26
N GLN A 114 -5.35 -7.53 14.77
CA GLN A 114 -4.90 -8.71 15.49
C GLN A 114 -4.00 -8.36 16.67
N LEU A 115 -3.11 -7.38 16.51
CA LEU A 115 -2.29 -6.85 17.58
C LEU A 115 -3.15 -6.35 18.75
N LYS A 116 -4.20 -5.57 18.46
CA LYS A 116 -5.16 -5.10 19.46
C LYS A 116 -5.88 -6.25 20.16
N GLN A 117 -6.28 -7.27 19.41
CA GLN A 117 -6.91 -8.46 20.01
C GLN A 117 -5.97 -9.12 21.01
N TYR A 118 -4.71 -9.37 20.65
CA TYR A 118 -3.73 -9.98 21.54
C TYR A 118 -3.39 -9.10 22.74
N PHE A 119 -3.34 -7.77 22.54
CA PHE A 119 -3.11 -6.81 23.61
C PHE A 119 -4.17 -6.91 24.73
N PHE A 120 -5.45 -7.09 24.38
CA PHE A 120 -6.55 -7.13 25.36
C PHE A 120 -6.98 -8.53 25.79
N SER A 121 -6.89 -9.55 24.92
CA SER A 121 -7.52 -10.86 25.18
C SER A 121 -6.69 -11.79 26.04
N GLU A 122 -5.36 -11.66 26.04
CA GLU A 122 -4.46 -12.55 26.76
C GLU A 122 -4.12 -11.97 28.15
N THR A 123 -4.32 -12.78 29.19
CA THR A 123 -4.11 -12.38 30.59
C THR A 123 -2.69 -12.72 31.07
N SER A 124 -2.08 -13.76 30.50
CA SER A 124 -0.69 -14.13 30.78
C SER A 124 0.27 -13.26 29.97
N TYR A 125 1.06 -12.45 30.67
CA TYR A 125 2.09 -11.60 30.05
C TYR A 125 3.02 -12.39 29.12
N ASN A 126 3.54 -13.53 29.57
CA ASN A 126 4.46 -14.36 28.77
C ASN A 126 3.81 -14.89 27.49
N ASN A 127 2.55 -15.30 27.56
CA ASN A 127 1.82 -15.76 26.37
C ASN A 127 1.54 -14.59 25.42
N LYS A 128 1.17 -13.43 25.95
CA LYS A 128 0.89 -12.23 25.16
C LYS A 128 2.12 -11.81 24.35
N ILE A 129 3.28 -11.69 24.99
CA ILE A 129 4.54 -11.35 24.31
C ILE A 129 4.91 -12.41 23.27
N LYS A 130 4.71 -13.70 23.57
CA LYS A 130 4.96 -14.78 22.59
C LYS A 130 4.06 -14.66 21.36
N MET A 131 2.77 -14.39 21.54
CA MET A 131 1.80 -14.24 20.44
C MET A 131 2.12 -13.03 19.57
N VAL A 132 2.51 -11.91 20.18
CA VAL A 132 2.89 -10.70 19.43
C VAL A 132 4.21 -10.89 18.69
N ARG A 133 5.19 -11.57 19.30
CA ARG A 133 6.44 -11.93 18.62
C ARG A 133 6.16 -12.77 17.37
N GLU A 134 5.27 -13.76 17.51
CA GLU A 134 4.88 -14.61 16.38
C GLU A 134 4.13 -13.81 15.30
N LEU A 135 3.23 -12.90 15.68
CA LEU A 135 2.55 -12.01 14.74
C LEU A 135 3.54 -11.10 13.99
N ASN A 136 4.53 -10.54 14.69
CA ASN A 136 5.56 -9.69 14.09
C ASN A 136 6.44 -10.50 13.12
N ASN A 137 6.84 -11.72 13.47
CA ASN A 137 7.58 -12.61 12.58
C ASN A 137 6.79 -12.92 11.29
N GLN A 138 5.49 -13.17 11.42
CA GLN A 138 4.60 -13.41 10.28
C GLN A 138 4.46 -12.17 9.41
N PHE A 139 4.31 -10.99 10.01
CA PHE A 139 4.21 -9.73 9.28
C PHE A 139 5.52 -9.38 8.57
N ASN A 140 6.67 -9.60 9.22
CA ASN A 140 8.00 -9.50 8.61
C ASN A 140 8.15 -10.43 7.40
N CYS A 141 7.61 -11.66 7.48
CA CYS A 141 7.59 -12.59 6.35
C CYS A 141 6.80 -12.03 5.15
N ILE A 142 5.64 -11.41 5.39
CA ILE A 142 4.87 -10.72 4.35
C ILE A 142 5.65 -9.56 3.74
N ILE A 143 6.30 -8.73 4.56
CA ILE A 143 7.10 -7.59 4.08
C ILE A 143 8.23 -8.05 3.16
N ASN A 144 8.94 -9.11 3.56
CA ASN A 144 10.03 -9.68 2.76
C ASN A 144 9.52 -10.24 1.41
N GLU A 145 8.45 -11.04 1.44
CA GLU A 145 7.86 -11.62 0.22
C GLU A 145 7.25 -10.54 -0.69
N LEU A 146 6.62 -9.51 -0.10
CA LEU A 146 6.14 -8.34 -0.83
C LEU A 146 7.29 -7.58 -1.49
N SER A 147 8.41 -7.40 -0.79
CA SER A 147 9.59 -6.75 -1.36
C SER A 147 10.12 -7.49 -2.60
N GLU A 148 10.20 -8.82 -2.53
CA GLU A 148 10.63 -9.64 -3.67
C GLU A 148 9.62 -9.56 -4.82
N TYR A 149 8.33 -9.55 -4.51
CA TYR A 149 7.29 -9.35 -5.51
C TYR A 149 7.39 -7.99 -6.21
N ILE A 150 7.61 -6.90 -5.46
CA ILE A 150 7.75 -5.57 -6.05
C ILE A 150 9.00 -5.46 -6.91
N LYS A 151 10.11 -6.13 -6.57
CA LYS A 151 11.28 -6.22 -7.46
C LYS A 151 10.91 -6.87 -8.81
N TYR A 152 10.12 -7.94 -8.77
CA TYR A 152 9.57 -8.54 -9.98
C TYR A 152 8.68 -7.56 -10.75
N VAL A 153 7.76 -6.85 -10.09
CA VAL A 153 6.91 -5.83 -10.74
C VAL A 153 7.76 -4.74 -11.40
N ASN A 154 8.77 -4.22 -10.70
CA ASN A 154 9.69 -3.20 -11.23
C ASN A 154 10.37 -3.64 -12.53
N SER A 155 10.70 -4.94 -12.65
CA SER A 155 11.29 -5.48 -13.89
C SER A 155 10.33 -5.41 -15.10
N THR A 156 9.02 -5.45 -14.85
CA THR A 156 7.96 -5.40 -15.88
C THR A 156 7.48 -3.99 -16.20
N ILE A 157 7.89 -2.98 -15.42
CA ILE A 157 7.45 -1.59 -15.65
C ILE A 157 7.81 -1.12 -17.06
N LYS A 158 8.95 -1.55 -17.61
CA LYS A 158 9.35 -1.15 -18.97
C LYS A 158 8.34 -1.58 -20.04
N ASP A 159 7.64 -2.68 -19.81
CA ASP A 159 6.74 -3.31 -20.79
C ASP A 159 5.35 -2.65 -20.85
N VAL A 160 4.95 -1.89 -19.83
CA VAL A 160 3.66 -1.16 -19.85
C VAL A 160 3.78 0.20 -20.53
N SER A 161 2.76 0.64 -21.25
CA SER A 161 2.76 2.00 -21.83
C SER A 161 2.62 3.07 -20.74
N PRO A 162 3.23 4.26 -20.90
CA PRO A 162 2.91 5.41 -20.06
C PRO A 162 1.44 5.81 -20.25
N LEU A 163 0.82 6.29 -19.18
CA LEU A 163 -0.46 7.02 -19.25
C LEU A 163 -0.34 8.28 -20.12
N GLU A 164 -1.35 8.48 -20.95
CA GLU A 164 -1.54 9.72 -21.69
C GLU A 164 -1.84 10.88 -20.73
N ILE A 165 -0.92 11.82 -20.60
CA ILE A 165 -1.05 12.99 -19.71
C ILE A 165 -2.31 13.83 -20.04
N LYS A 166 -2.72 13.86 -21.33
CA LYS A 166 -3.93 14.51 -21.83
C LYS A 166 -4.70 13.51 -22.71
N GLN A 167 -5.90 13.14 -22.29
CA GLN A 167 -6.75 12.17 -23.00
C GLN A 167 -8.20 12.66 -23.00
N GLY A 168 -8.63 13.26 -24.11
CA GLY A 168 -9.97 13.85 -24.22
C GLY A 168 -10.18 14.95 -23.17
N SER A 169 -11.18 14.77 -22.29
CA SER A 169 -11.42 15.68 -21.16
C SER A 169 -10.49 15.48 -19.97
N LYS A 170 -9.80 14.33 -19.88
CA LYS A 170 -8.90 13.97 -18.77
C LYS A 170 -7.56 14.68 -18.92
N ASN A 171 -7.06 15.27 -17.83
CA ASN A 171 -5.86 16.09 -17.88
C ASN A 171 -5.00 15.95 -16.62
N LEU A 172 -4.14 14.94 -16.61
CA LEU A 172 -3.14 14.70 -15.56
C LEU A 172 -2.05 15.80 -15.52
N SER A 173 -1.88 16.51 -16.63
CA SER A 173 -0.95 17.65 -16.74
C SER A 173 -1.25 18.75 -15.74
N ILE A 174 -2.50 18.88 -15.28
CA ILE A 174 -2.88 19.80 -14.19
C ILE A 174 -2.07 19.54 -12.92
N ALA A 175 -1.78 18.27 -12.60
CA ALA A 175 -0.97 17.91 -11.45
C ALA A 175 0.53 17.87 -11.78
N PHE A 176 0.91 17.30 -12.94
CA PHE A 176 2.31 16.95 -13.24
C PHE A 176 3.11 18.05 -13.94
N GLU A 177 2.47 19.04 -14.58
CA GLU A 177 3.17 20.13 -15.27
C GLU A 177 3.21 21.40 -14.42
N ARG A 178 4.29 22.18 -14.55
CA ARG A 178 4.37 23.51 -13.94
C ARG A 178 3.44 24.47 -14.66
N ALA A 179 2.64 25.20 -13.90
CA ALA A 179 1.82 26.28 -14.44
C ALA A 179 2.67 27.51 -14.80
N LYS A 180 3.79 27.74 -14.08
CA LYS A 180 4.68 28.90 -14.27
C LYS A 180 6.14 28.59 -13.94
N LYS A 181 7.03 29.46 -14.42
CA LYS A 181 8.46 29.46 -14.06
C LYS A 181 8.62 29.74 -12.56
N GLY A 182 9.35 28.88 -11.84
CA GLY A 182 9.60 29.02 -10.40
C GLY A 182 8.62 28.25 -9.51
N GLN A 183 7.54 27.67 -10.04
CA GLN A 183 6.67 26.78 -9.26
C GLN A 183 7.38 25.44 -9.01
N GLU A 184 7.45 25.05 -7.74
CA GLU A 184 7.99 23.75 -7.35
C GLU A 184 6.94 22.66 -7.40
N ILE A 185 7.40 21.45 -7.71
CA ILE A 185 6.59 20.24 -7.79
C ILE A 185 7.36 19.15 -7.04
N LYS A 186 6.73 18.53 -6.05
CA LYS A 186 7.25 17.35 -5.37
C LYS A 186 6.25 16.21 -5.45
N PHE A 187 6.77 15.01 -5.70
CA PHE A 187 6.03 13.77 -5.72
C PHE A 187 6.29 13.02 -4.43
N LEU A 188 5.26 12.86 -3.62
CA LEU A 188 5.27 11.99 -2.45
C LEU A 188 4.80 10.61 -2.90
N ASN A 189 5.75 9.68 -3.10
CA ASN A 189 5.46 8.34 -3.57
C ASN A 189 5.23 7.39 -2.39
N PHE A 190 3.99 6.92 -2.26
CA PHE A 190 3.58 5.91 -1.28
C PHE A 190 3.71 4.48 -1.84
N ASN A 191 3.99 4.33 -3.14
CA ASN A 191 4.23 3.02 -3.73
C ASN A 191 5.69 2.62 -3.54
N TYR A 192 5.91 1.31 -3.48
CA TYR A 192 7.25 0.71 -3.41
C TYR A 192 7.92 0.56 -4.79
N THR A 193 7.22 0.98 -5.85
CA THR A 193 7.59 0.84 -7.27
C THR A 193 8.31 2.09 -7.81
N GLU A 194 9.00 1.92 -8.94
CA GLU A 194 9.77 2.99 -9.61
C GLU A 194 9.03 3.62 -10.81
N THR A 195 7.71 3.49 -10.87
CA THR A 195 6.87 3.88 -12.03
C THR A 195 7.13 5.32 -12.48
N LEU A 196 7.24 6.27 -11.54
CA LEU A 196 7.44 7.69 -11.84
C LEU A 196 8.70 7.96 -12.66
N VAL A 197 9.82 7.36 -12.27
CA VAL A 197 11.13 7.56 -12.91
C VAL A 197 11.20 6.75 -14.19
N ALA A 198 10.80 5.47 -14.13
CA ALA A 198 10.84 4.56 -15.26
C ALA A 198 9.98 5.04 -16.44
N LYS A 199 8.90 5.77 -16.18
CA LYS A 199 8.02 6.39 -17.19
C LYS A 199 8.23 7.88 -17.41
N LYS A 200 9.29 8.46 -16.82
CA LYS A 200 9.70 9.86 -17.04
C LYS A 200 8.63 10.89 -16.64
N TYR A 201 7.83 10.58 -15.63
CA TYR A 201 6.88 11.54 -15.04
C TYR A 201 7.54 12.55 -14.12
N ALA A 202 8.62 12.14 -13.46
CA ALA A 202 9.36 12.95 -12.51
C ALA A 202 10.85 12.60 -12.58
N LYS A 203 11.71 13.54 -12.18
CA LYS A 203 13.12 13.27 -11.92
C LYS A 203 13.26 12.69 -10.51
N GLU A 204 14.29 11.90 -10.29
CA GLU A 204 14.60 11.30 -8.97
C GLU A 204 14.57 12.36 -7.84
N ASP A 205 15.23 13.50 -8.07
CA ASP A 205 15.33 14.60 -7.09
C ASP A 205 13.97 15.20 -6.71
N ASP A 206 12.94 15.05 -7.54
CA ASP A 206 11.60 15.56 -7.29
C ASP A 206 10.72 14.56 -6.52
N ILE A 207 11.21 13.35 -6.23
CA ILE A 207 10.46 12.27 -5.61
C ILE A 207 10.92 12.04 -4.17
N ILE A 208 9.96 11.90 -3.27
CA ILE A 208 10.15 11.46 -1.89
C ILE A 208 9.47 10.10 -1.75
N TYR A 209 10.26 9.04 -1.60
CA TYR A 209 9.78 7.67 -1.39
C TYR A 209 9.50 7.44 0.10
N ILE A 210 8.36 7.93 0.57
CA ILE A 210 8.07 8.06 2.01
C ILE A 210 7.91 6.74 2.75
N HIS A 211 7.59 5.67 2.03
CA HIS A 211 7.49 4.31 2.58
C HIS A 211 8.67 3.41 2.19
N GLY A 212 9.72 3.93 1.57
CA GLY A 212 10.80 3.08 1.07
C GLY A 212 10.66 2.67 -0.39
N ARG A 213 11.66 1.94 -0.89
CA ARG A 213 11.67 1.38 -2.25
C ARG A 213 12.26 -0.02 -2.28
N ALA A 214 11.59 -0.94 -2.97
CA ALA A 214 12.04 -2.34 -3.03
C ALA A 214 13.41 -2.51 -3.74
N ALA A 215 13.81 -1.52 -4.54
CA ALA A 215 15.10 -1.49 -5.22
C ALA A 215 16.29 -1.10 -4.30
N ASP A 216 16.04 -0.53 -3.12
CA ASP A 216 17.08 -0.03 -2.22
C ASP A 216 16.69 -0.19 -0.75
N LEU A 217 16.61 -1.44 -0.32
CA LEU A 217 16.23 -1.79 1.05
C LEU A 217 17.27 -1.36 2.08
N ILE A 218 18.50 -1.05 1.67
CA ILE A 218 19.59 -0.66 2.57
C ILE A 218 19.43 0.81 2.98
N ASN A 219 19.27 1.72 2.02
CA ASN A 219 19.19 3.16 2.32
C ASN A 219 17.75 3.65 2.50
N ASN A 220 16.77 2.92 1.97
CA ASN A 220 15.37 3.30 2.05
C ASN A 220 14.47 2.07 2.23
N PRO A 221 14.55 1.41 3.41
CA PRO A 221 13.83 0.18 3.72
C PRO A 221 12.31 0.38 3.62
N ILE A 222 11.60 -0.73 3.36
CA ILE A 222 10.13 -0.73 3.29
C ILE A 222 9.55 -0.41 4.67
N ILE A 223 8.70 0.61 4.72
CA ILE A 223 7.91 1.01 5.88
C ILE A 223 6.47 0.57 5.63
N PHE A 224 6.14 -0.64 6.08
CA PHE A 224 4.81 -1.25 5.95
C PHE A 224 4.26 -1.54 7.33
N GLY A 225 3.06 -1.06 7.66
CA GLY A 225 2.56 -1.10 9.03
C GLY A 225 1.40 -0.16 9.30
N TYR A 226 1.07 0.04 10.56
CA TYR A 226 -0.04 0.90 10.95
C TYR A 226 0.45 2.30 11.36
N GLY A 227 -0.36 3.33 11.09
CA GLY A 227 0.04 4.74 11.28
C GLY A 227 -1.12 5.63 11.73
N ASP A 228 -2.02 5.11 12.57
CA ASP A 228 -3.06 5.91 13.23
C ASP A 228 -2.89 5.85 14.76
N GLU A 229 -2.08 6.77 15.26
CA GLU A 229 -1.78 6.95 16.69
C GLU A 229 -2.94 7.60 17.46
N SER A 230 -4.01 8.02 16.76
CA SER A 230 -5.18 8.61 17.41
C SER A 230 -6.18 7.57 17.93
N ASP A 231 -5.95 6.29 17.63
CA ASP A 231 -6.73 5.19 18.21
C ASP A 231 -6.44 5.13 19.73
N PRO A 232 -7.45 5.18 20.63
CA PRO A 232 -7.24 5.09 22.07
C PRO A 232 -6.46 3.84 22.51
N VAL A 233 -6.49 2.77 21.72
CA VAL A 233 -5.71 1.55 22.00
C VAL A 233 -4.21 1.80 21.82
N TYR A 234 -3.82 2.70 20.91
CA TYR A 234 -2.42 3.05 20.70
C TYR A 234 -1.80 3.66 21.96
N GLN A 235 -2.51 4.56 22.65
CA GLN A 235 -2.04 5.12 23.92
C GLN A 235 -1.77 4.03 24.96
N ASN A 236 -2.67 3.04 25.09
CA ASN A 236 -2.45 1.92 26.01
C ASN A 236 -1.23 1.07 25.62
N ILE A 237 -0.97 0.93 24.32
CA ILE A 237 0.21 0.22 23.81
C ILE A 237 1.49 0.98 24.19
N GLU A 238 1.54 2.30 24.01
CA GLU A 238 2.69 3.12 24.42
C GLU A 238 2.90 3.08 25.94
N ASP A 239 1.83 3.27 26.71
CA ASP A 239 1.86 3.26 28.18
C ASP A 239 2.30 1.91 28.76
N SER A 240 2.23 0.82 27.97
CA SER A 240 2.71 -0.50 28.39
C SER A 240 4.24 -0.56 28.57
N GLY A 241 4.99 0.33 27.91
CA GLY A 241 6.46 0.33 27.93
C GLY A 241 7.13 -0.81 27.15
N GLU A 242 6.36 -1.62 26.41
CA GLU A 242 6.85 -2.81 25.72
C GLU A 242 7.08 -2.54 24.23
N ASN A 243 8.34 -2.45 23.82
CA ASN A 243 8.71 -2.08 22.43
C ASN A 243 8.20 -3.06 21.36
N ILE A 244 7.89 -4.31 21.72
CA ILE A 244 7.44 -5.33 20.76
C ILE A 244 6.11 -4.96 20.07
N TYR A 245 5.27 -4.14 20.71
CA TYR A 245 4.02 -3.66 20.11
C TYR A 245 4.24 -2.51 19.12
N LEU A 246 5.39 -1.85 19.17
CA LEU A 246 5.71 -0.67 18.36
C LEU A 246 6.50 -1.02 17.09
N GLU A 247 6.92 -2.29 16.93
CA GLU A 247 7.81 -2.75 15.84
C GLU A 247 7.31 -2.39 14.43
N HIS A 248 5.99 -2.43 14.21
CA HIS A 248 5.36 -2.20 12.90
C HIS A 248 4.48 -0.94 12.87
N ILE A 249 4.83 0.06 13.69
CA ILE A 249 4.23 1.39 13.66
C ILE A 249 5.04 2.29 12.73
N LYS A 250 4.41 2.84 11.69
CA LYS A 250 5.08 3.55 10.59
C LYS A 250 5.89 4.75 11.04
N SER A 251 5.44 5.46 12.08
CA SER A 251 6.09 6.68 12.57
C SER A 251 7.52 6.42 13.03
N PHE A 252 7.82 5.25 13.62
CA PHE A 252 9.19 4.87 13.93
C PHE A 252 10.01 4.54 12.68
N GLY A 253 9.37 3.99 11.65
CA GLY A 253 9.98 3.77 10.34
C GLY A 253 10.42 5.08 9.66
N TYR A 254 9.66 6.16 9.82
CA TYR A 254 10.00 7.47 9.25
C TYR A 254 11.31 8.06 9.76
N PHE A 255 11.77 7.67 10.96
CA PHE A 255 13.08 8.09 11.49
C PHE A 255 14.27 7.34 10.88
N GLN A 256 14.03 6.26 10.12
CA GLN A 256 15.12 5.48 9.50
C GLN A 256 15.73 6.18 8.28
N THR A 257 15.06 7.21 7.74
CA THR A 257 15.51 7.96 6.56
C THR A 257 15.23 9.45 6.69
N GLU A 258 15.85 10.26 5.85
CA GLU A 258 15.57 11.71 5.78
C GLU A 258 14.26 12.04 5.04
N ASN A 259 13.52 11.05 4.53
CA ASN A 259 12.37 11.28 3.65
C ASN A 259 11.24 12.05 4.35
N TYR A 260 10.97 11.75 5.62
CA TYR A 260 9.96 12.49 6.38
C TYR A 260 10.39 13.95 6.61
N HIS A 261 11.66 14.20 6.92
CA HIS A 261 12.20 15.57 7.00
C HIS A 261 12.12 16.32 5.67
N LYS A 262 12.33 15.64 4.52
CA LYS A 262 12.12 16.24 3.19
C LYS A 262 10.66 16.67 2.98
N VAL A 263 9.69 15.89 3.48
CA VAL A 263 8.27 16.29 3.44
C VAL A 263 8.04 17.54 4.28
N LEU A 264 8.50 17.55 5.53
CA LEU A 264 8.35 18.70 6.44
C LEU A 264 8.96 19.97 5.84
N ASN A 265 10.22 19.90 5.40
CA ASN A 265 10.90 21.03 4.76
C ASN A 265 10.11 21.58 3.55
N TYR A 266 9.48 20.71 2.77
CA TYR A 266 8.69 21.14 1.63
C TYR A 266 7.37 21.82 2.04
N ILE A 267 6.60 21.21 2.96
CA ILE A 267 5.30 21.77 3.38
C ILE A 267 5.47 23.08 4.18
N ASP A 268 6.60 23.24 4.86
CA ASP A 268 6.98 24.45 5.60
C ASP A 268 7.44 25.58 4.68
N SER A 269 8.04 25.25 3.54
CA SER A 269 8.72 26.24 2.67
C SER A 269 7.80 27.31 2.07
N ALA A 270 6.62 26.92 1.58
CA ALA A 270 5.72 27.80 0.85
C ALA A 270 4.28 27.23 0.77
N PRO A 271 3.26 28.08 0.50
CA PRO A 271 1.91 27.63 0.16
C PRO A 271 1.88 26.58 -0.95
N PHE A 272 1.14 25.49 -0.76
CA PHE A 272 1.03 24.39 -1.71
C PHE A 272 -0.41 23.89 -1.90
N THR A 273 -0.67 23.24 -3.03
CA THR A 273 -1.86 22.43 -3.30
C THR A 273 -1.47 20.96 -3.30
N ALA A 274 -2.20 20.15 -2.54
CA ALA A 274 -2.03 18.70 -2.53
C ALA A 274 -2.86 18.07 -3.66
N PHE A 275 -2.26 17.24 -4.48
CA PHE A 275 -2.91 16.50 -5.55
C PHE A 275 -2.87 15.01 -5.20
N ILE A 276 -4.04 14.40 -5.00
CA ILE A 276 -4.15 12.98 -4.66
C ILE A 276 -4.32 12.20 -5.96
N VAL A 277 -3.33 11.39 -6.33
CA VAL A 277 -3.33 10.64 -7.60
C VAL A 277 -3.13 9.16 -7.29
N GLY A 278 -4.25 8.42 -7.29
CA GLY A 278 -4.24 6.97 -7.08
C GLY A 278 -3.96 6.54 -5.63
N HIS A 279 -3.79 7.46 -4.69
CA HIS A 279 -3.70 7.14 -3.26
C HIS A 279 -5.10 6.89 -2.68
N SER A 280 -5.23 5.88 -1.83
CA SER A 280 -6.50 5.48 -1.20
C SER A 280 -6.90 6.38 -0.04
N CYS A 281 -5.95 7.15 0.50
CA CYS A 281 -6.05 7.91 1.75
C CYS A 281 -6.45 7.03 2.94
N GLY A 282 -6.04 5.77 2.99
CA GLY A 282 -6.36 4.88 4.10
C GLY A 282 -5.84 5.36 5.47
N LEU A 283 -6.42 4.82 6.54
CA LEU A 283 -6.03 5.16 7.92
C LEU A 283 -4.60 4.74 8.28
N SER A 284 -4.00 3.80 7.56
CA SER A 284 -2.62 3.40 7.83
C SER A 284 -1.60 4.52 7.57
N ASP A 285 -1.97 5.58 6.86
CA ASP A 285 -1.12 6.76 6.59
C ASP A 285 -1.58 8.01 7.33
N ARG A 286 -2.47 7.86 8.33
CA ARG A 286 -3.23 8.97 8.90
C ARG A 286 -2.36 10.08 9.47
N ILE A 287 -1.31 9.75 10.23
CA ILE A 287 -0.45 10.78 10.86
C ILE A 287 0.21 11.66 9.80
N LEU A 288 0.81 11.06 8.78
CA LEU A 288 1.43 11.79 7.67
C LEU A 288 0.42 12.62 6.87
N LEU A 289 -0.74 12.05 6.55
CA LEU A 289 -1.78 12.76 5.79
C LEU A 289 -2.43 13.89 6.62
N ASN A 290 -2.61 13.70 7.93
CA ASN A 290 -3.06 14.75 8.84
C ASN A 290 -2.08 15.93 8.82
N GLU A 291 -0.78 15.65 8.95
CA GLU A 291 0.27 16.67 8.92
C GLU A 291 0.21 17.50 7.62
N ILE A 292 0.09 16.84 6.46
CA ILE A 292 0.02 17.52 5.16
C ILE A 292 -1.29 18.30 5.00
N PHE A 293 -2.45 17.70 5.28
CA PHE A 293 -3.75 18.28 4.96
C PHE A 293 -4.16 19.39 5.93
N GLU A 294 -3.80 19.27 7.20
CA GLU A 294 -4.07 20.31 8.20
C GLU A 294 -3.01 21.42 8.19
N HIS A 295 -1.89 21.25 7.48
CA HIS A 295 -0.83 22.24 7.39
C HIS A 295 -1.36 23.64 6.96
N PRO A 296 -0.92 24.74 7.59
CA PRO A 296 -1.34 26.10 7.22
C PRO A 296 -0.99 26.49 5.77
N ASN A 297 0.08 25.92 5.21
CA ASN A 297 0.48 26.14 3.82
C ASN A 297 -0.32 25.29 2.82
N CYS A 298 -1.01 24.23 3.25
CA CYS A 298 -1.90 23.48 2.36
C CYS A 298 -3.14 24.33 2.07
N LYS A 299 -3.27 24.85 0.84
CA LYS A 299 -4.37 25.75 0.44
C LYS A 299 -5.54 25.00 -0.19
N ALA A 300 -5.29 23.88 -0.86
CA ALA A 300 -6.30 23.05 -1.49
C ALA A 300 -5.86 21.59 -1.59
N ILE A 301 -6.85 20.70 -1.70
CA ILE A 301 -6.69 19.26 -1.93
C ILE A 301 -7.50 18.90 -3.17
N GLU A 302 -6.81 18.55 -4.25
CA GLU A 302 -7.39 18.16 -5.53
C GLU A 302 -7.33 16.65 -5.70
N ILE A 303 -8.49 16.02 -5.90
CA ILE A 303 -8.59 14.57 -5.98
C ILE A 303 -8.63 14.15 -7.45
N PHE A 304 -7.66 13.33 -7.85
CA PHE A 304 -7.70 12.58 -9.09
C PHE A 304 -8.26 11.18 -8.80
N PHE A 305 -9.31 10.82 -9.53
CA PHE A 305 -10.11 9.64 -9.24
C PHE A 305 -10.21 8.72 -10.45
N TYR A 306 -10.48 7.45 -10.20
CA TYR A 306 -10.73 6.45 -11.22
C TYR A 306 -12.22 6.43 -11.57
N GLU A 307 -12.53 6.11 -12.83
CA GLU A 307 -13.88 5.89 -13.32
C GLU A 307 -13.91 4.63 -14.21
N THR A 308 -14.82 3.71 -13.89
CA THR A 308 -15.04 2.49 -14.67
C THR A 308 -15.81 2.78 -15.96
N LYS A 309 -15.82 1.81 -16.88
CA LYS A 309 -16.66 1.85 -18.08
C LYS A 309 -18.17 1.93 -17.76
N SER A 310 -18.61 1.48 -16.59
CA SER A 310 -20.01 1.59 -16.14
C SER A 310 -20.34 2.92 -15.48
N GLY A 311 -19.39 3.85 -15.38
CA GLY A 311 -19.56 5.19 -14.78
C GLY A 311 -19.44 5.22 -13.26
N THR A 312 -19.12 4.10 -12.61
CA THR A 312 -18.79 4.09 -11.18
C THR A 312 -17.41 4.68 -10.95
N ASN A 313 -17.23 5.43 -9.86
CA ASN A 313 -15.99 6.11 -9.55
C ASN A 313 -15.73 6.11 -8.04
N ASN A 314 -14.47 6.30 -7.65
CA ASN A 314 -14.03 6.27 -6.26
C ASN A 314 -13.88 7.66 -5.62
N PHE A 315 -14.33 8.74 -6.27
CA PHE A 315 -14.19 10.10 -5.73
C PHE A 315 -14.81 10.22 -4.33
N ARG A 316 -16.03 9.70 -4.16
CA ARG A 316 -16.75 9.79 -2.87
C ARG A 316 -16.04 9.00 -1.78
N ASP A 317 -15.52 7.82 -2.10
CA ASP A 317 -14.79 6.98 -1.14
C ASP A 317 -13.51 7.69 -0.68
N ILE A 318 -12.74 8.28 -1.60
CA ILE A 318 -11.56 9.08 -1.26
C ILE A 318 -11.95 10.27 -0.36
N THR A 319 -13.08 10.95 -0.60
CA THR A 319 -13.51 12.04 0.30
C THR A 319 -13.88 11.55 1.69
N PHE A 320 -14.43 10.34 1.82
CA PHE A 320 -14.70 9.72 3.12
C PHE A 320 -13.40 9.42 3.85
N GLU A 321 -12.41 8.89 3.16
CA GLU A 321 -11.08 8.61 3.70
C GLU A 321 -10.36 9.89 4.13
N ILE A 322 -10.30 10.92 3.26
CA ILE A 322 -9.74 12.24 3.59
C ILE A 322 -10.41 12.81 4.83
N SER A 323 -11.74 12.66 4.97
CA SER A 323 -12.45 13.17 6.12
C SER A 323 -11.89 12.63 7.44
N ARG A 324 -11.42 11.39 7.49
CA ARG A 324 -10.91 10.75 8.72
C ARG A 324 -9.56 11.31 9.16
N HIS A 325 -8.82 11.93 8.25
CA HIS A 325 -7.54 12.59 8.55
C HIS A 325 -7.72 13.97 9.18
N PHE A 326 -8.89 14.59 9.06
CA PHE A 326 -9.16 15.86 9.74
C PHE A 326 -9.71 15.63 11.14
N LYS A 327 -9.13 16.32 12.13
CA LYS A 327 -9.60 16.31 13.52
C LYS A 327 -11.05 16.81 13.59
N PRO A 328 -11.86 16.38 14.58
CA PRO A 328 -13.27 16.78 14.68
C PRO A 328 -13.51 18.29 14.66
N ASN A 329 -12.65 19.06 15.31
CA ASN A 329 -12.67 20.53 15.33
C ASN A 329 -12.27 21.18 13.99
N ASN A 330 -11.59 20.44 13.11
CA ASN A 330 -11.01 20.93 11.86
C ASN A 330 -11.84 20.57 10.60
N LYS A 331 -13.05 20.01 10.76
CA LYS A 331 -13.92 19.65 9.62
C LYS A 331 -14.35 20.85 8.75
N ASN A 332 -14.38 22.06 9.31
CA ASN A 332 -14.64 23.27 8.52
C ASN A 332 -13.51 23.51 7.51
N MET A 333 -12.25 23.34 7.96
CA MET A 333 -11.07 23.45 7.11
C MET A 333 -11.10 22.42 5.97
N MET A 334 -11.45 21.16 6.27
CA MET A 334 -11.64 20.14 5.24
C MET A 334 -12.58 20.60 4.12
N ARG A 335 -13.78 21.09 4.47
CA ARG A 335 -14.79 21.53 3.49
C ARG A 335 -14.36 22.73 2.65
N ARG A 336 -13.38 23.52 3.12
CA ARG A 336 -12.79 24.64 2.38
C ARG A 336 -11.62 24.22 1.48
N LYS A 337 -10.83 23.22 1.91
CA LYS A 337 -9.63 22.77 1.19
C LYS A 337 -9.95 21.73 0.12
N VAL A 338 -10.87 20.80 0.36
CA VAL A 338 -11.17 19.71 -0.58
C VAL A 338 -11.93 20.24 -1.80
N GLY A 339 -11.34 20.06 -2.98
CA GLY A 339 -11.90 20.46 -4.26
C GLY A 339 -13.16 19.68 -4.65
N HIS A 340 -13.97 20.27 -5.54
CA HIS A 340 -15.16 19.61 -6.08
C HIS A 340 -14.79 18.59 -7.17
N LYS A 341 -15.67 17.61 -7.41
CA LYS A 341 -15.47 16.62 -8.47
C LYS A 341 -15.35 17.31 -9.84
N ASN A 342 -14.26 17.07 -10.55
CA ASN A 342 -14.01 17.60 -11.88
C ASN A 342 -13.65 16.48 -12.86
N ILE A 343 -14.32 16.42 -14.01
CA ILE A 343 -14.07 15.40 -15.04
C ILE A 343 -12.63 15.41 -15.56
N LYS A 344 -11.96 16.57 -15.48
CA LYS A 344 -10.56 16.71 -15.88
C LYS A 344 -9.60 15.95 -14.97
N ASN A 345 -10.03 15.65 -13.74
CA ASN A 345 -9.23 14.95 -12.74
C ASN A 345 -9.43 13.41 -12.81
N ILE A 346 -10.11 12.88 -13.82
CA ILE A 346 -10.16 11.42 -14.02
C ILE A 346 -8.76 10.94 -14.42
N ILE A 347 -8.23 9.94 -13.72
CA ILE A 347 -6.93 9.33 -14.04
C ILE A 347 -7.07 8.56 -15.36
N PRO A 348 -6.29 8.89 -16.41
CA PRO A 348 -6.23 8.12 -17.65
C PRO A 348 -5.91 6.66 -17.34
N GLN A 349 -6.50 5.72 -18.08
CA GLN A 349 -6.29 4.29 -17.89
C GLN A 349 -5.67 3.74 -19.16
N ASN A 350 -4.67 2.86 -19.01
CA ASN A 350 -4.12 2.13 -20.14
C ASN A 350 -5.24 1.24 -20.76
N PRO A 351 -5.44 1.23 -22.09
CA PRO A 351 -6.56 0.52 -22.72
C PRO A 351 -6.66 -0.98 -22.40
N ASN A 352 -5.55 -1.57 -21.98
CA ASN A 352 -5.43 -2.99 -21.63
C ASN A 352 -5.80 -3.30 -20.16
N VAL A 353 -6.31 -2.31 -19.41
CA VAL A 353 -6.70 -2.40 -17.99
C VAL A 353 -8.22 -2.48 -17.81
#